data_AF-A0A8J7QRH7-F1
#
_entry.id   AF-A0A8J7QRH7-F1
#
_cell.length_a   1.000
_cell.length_b   1.000
_cell.length_c   1.000
_cell.angle_alpha   90.00
_cell.angle_beta   90.00
_cell.angle_gamma   90.00
#
_symmetry.space_group_name_H-M   'P 1'
#
loop_
_entity.id
_entity.type
_entity.pdbx_description
1 polymer ?
#
loop_
_entity_poly.entity_id
_entity_poly.type
_entity_poly.pdbx_seq_one_letter_code
_entity_poly.pdbx_strand_id
1 'polypeptide(L)' 'MSADFNVNAAFSSILQAIQTREDELKTSMSDLEGEQQISDQEMLRLQFQVNQYNVFLETASTITKALTDQAKQMAQRSN' A
#
# COMPACT_ATOMS: atom_id res chain seq x y z
N MET A 1 19.06 7.74 22.30
CA MET A 1 18.18 8.27 21.24
C MET A 1 17.14 7.20 20.98
N SER A 2 16.05 7.23 21.74
CA SER A 2 14.90 6.36 21.46
C SER A 2 14.34 6.86 20.14
N ALA A 3 14.41 6.04 19.09
CA ALA A 3 13.66 6.32 17.88
C ALA A 3 12.19 6.25 18.30
N ASP A 4 11.60 7.39 18.67
CA ASP A 4 10.16 7.52 18.86
C ASP A 4 9.54 7.18 17.53
N PHE A 5 9.14 5.92 17.42
CA PHE A 5 8.49 5.39 16.26
C PHE A 5 7.16 6.12 16.14
N ASN A 6 7.13 7.13 15.29
CA ASN A 6 5.96 7.93 15.05
C ASN A 6 4.98 7.12 14.21
N VAL A 7 4.07 6.44 14.92
CA VAL A 7 2.97 5.63 14.37
C VAL A 7 2.21 6.38 13.28
N ASN A 8 1.96 7.67 13.46
CA ASN A 8 1.26 8.49 12.46
C ASN A 8 2.11 8.73 11.20
N ALA A 9 3.43 8.94 11.35
CA ALA A 9 4.32 9.08 10.21
C ALA A 9 4.44 7.77 9.42
N ALA A 10 4.57 6.64 10.12
CA ALA A 10 4.59 5.31 9.48
C ALA A 10 3.29 5.00 8.74
N PHE A 11 2.14 5.28 9.35
CA PHE A 11 0.83 5.12 8.72
C PHE A 11 0.66 6.02 7.49
N SER A 12 1.09 7.28 7.59
CA SER A 12 1.02 8.23 6.48
C SER A 12 1.89 7.80 5.30
N SER A 13 3.12 7.32 5.53
CA SER A 13 3.98 6.80 4.46
C SER A 13 3.39 5.58 3.77
N ILE A 14 2.72 4.69 4.52
CA ILE A 14 2.07 3.51 3.93
C ILE A 14 0.88 3.92 3.06
N LEU A 15 0.04 4.82 3.55
CA LEU A 15 -1.07 5.40 2.77
C LEU A 15 -0.57 6.05 1.48
N GLN A 16 0.49 6.84 1.58
CA GLN A 16 1.08 7.54 0.43
C GLN A 16 1.64 6.56 -0.60
N ALA A 17 2.28 5.48 -0.15
CA ALA A 17 2.78 4.43 -1.03
C ALA A 17 1.65 3.63 -1.72
N ILE A 18 0.52 3.40 -1.03
CA ILE A 18 -0.67 2.79 -1.64
C ILE A 18 -1.23 3.71 -2.72
N GLN A 19 -1.40 4.99 -2.42
CA GLN A 19 -1.94 5.98 -3.36
C GLN A 19 -1.08 6.08 -4.63
N THR A 20 0.25 6.13 -4.50
CA THR A 20 1.14 6.13 -5.68
C THR A 20 0.96 4.89 -6.55
N ARG A 21 0.83 3.70 -5.95
CA ARG A 21 0.61 2.46 -6.71
C ARG A 21 -0.79 2.38 -7.33
N GLU A 22 -1.79 2.94 -6.66
CA GLU A 22 -3.15 3.09 -7.20
C GLU A 22 -3.14 4.00 -8.44
N ASP A 23 -2.46 5.16 -8.36
CA ASP A 23 -2.36 6.11 -9.47
C ASP A 23 -1.61 5.50 -10.67
N GLU A 24 -0.53 4.73 -10.42
CA GLU A 24 0.19 4.00 -11.47
C GLU A 24 -0.68 2.93 -12.16
N LEU A 25 -1.48 2.19 -11.37
CA LEU A 25 -2.39 1.18 -11.90
C LEU A 25 -3.50 1.85 -12.73
N LYS A 26 -4.09 2.94 -12.21
CA LYS A 26 -5.15 3.70 -12.88
C LYS A 26 -4.67 4.32 -14.18
N THR A 27 -3.45 4.87 -14.20
CA THR A 27 -2.82 5.38 -15.42
C THR A 27 -2.64 4.27 -16.44
N SER A 28 -2.09 3.12 -16.00
CA SER A 28 -1.88 1.96 -16.88
C SER A 28 -3.20 1.41 -17.44
N MET A 29 -4.29 1.41 -16.65
CA MET A 29 -5.62 1.02 -17.13
C MET A 29 -6.21 2.04 -18.11
N SER A 30 -6.05 3.33 -17.85
CA SER A 30 -6.52 4.39 -18.74
C SER A 30 -5.79 4.40 -20.09
N ASP A 31 -4.49 4.08 -20.10
CA ASP A 31 -3.70 3.96 -21.33
C ASP A 31 -4.22 2.79 -22.20
N LEU A 32 -4.68 1.71 -21.57
CA LEU A 32 -5.21 0.53 -22.25
C LEU A 32 -6.66 0.65 -22.71
N GLU A 33 -7.49 1.48 -22.07
CA GLU A 33 -8.87 1.76 -22.51
C GLU A 33 -8.93 2.43 -23.89
N GLY A 34 -7.84 3.06 -24.34
CA GLY A 34 -7.71 3.66 -25.67
C GLY A 34 -7.33 2.68 -26.78
N GLU A 35 -6.86 1.48 -26.43
CA GLU A 35 -6.38 0.49 -27.41
C GLU A 35 -7.47 -0.53 -27.78
N GLN A 36 -7.63 -0.81 -29.07
CA GLN A 36 -8.64 -1.77 -29.56
C GLN A 36 -8.29 -3.22 -29.20
N GLN A 37 -7.03 -3.51 -28.87
CA GLN A 37 -6.55 -4.82 -28.42
C GLN A 37 -5.43 -4.62 -27.40
N ILE A 38 -5.64 -5.14 -26.19
CA ILE A 38 -4.60 -5.23 -25.17
C ILE A 38 -3.64 -6.34 -25.58
N SER A 39 -2.35 -6.03 -25.68
CA SER A 39 -1.32 -7.03 -25.97
C SER A 39 -1.10 -7.98 -24.77
N ASP A 40 -0.62 -9.20 -25.04
CA ASP A 40 -0.27 -10.16 -23.98
C ASP A 40 0.72 -9.58 -22.96
N GLN A 41 1.62 -8.71 -23.43
CA GLN A 41 2.64 -8.06 -22.60
C GLN A 41 2.02 -7.03 -21.65
N GLU A 42 1.02 -6.29 -22.11
CA GLU A 42 0.26 -5.35 -21.28
C GLU A 42 -0.63 -6.07 -20.28
N MET A 43 -1.28 -7.16 -20.69
CA MET A 43 -2.05 -8.00 -19.78
C MET A 43 -1.18 -8.60 -18.68
N LEU A 44 0.05 -9.01 -18.99
CA LEU A 44 1.02 -9.50 -18.01
C LEU A 44 1.44 -8.38 -17.03
N ARG A 45 1.67 -7.17 -17.55
CA ARG A 45 2.01 -5.99 -16.73
C ARG A 45 0.87 -5.61 -15.79
N LEU A 46 -0.37 -5.64 -16.26
CA LEU A 46 -1.57 -5.40 -15.47
C LEU A 46 -1.70 -6.42 -14.33
N GLN A 47 -1.56 -7.71 -14.63
CA GLN A 47 -1.57 -8.76 -13.62
C GLN A 47 -0.46 -8.58 -12.58
N PHE A 48 0.72 -8.14 -13.00
CA PHE A 48 1.82 -7.84 -12.09
C PHE A 48 1.50 -6.64 -11.19
N GLN A 49 0.96 -5.55 -11.74
CA GLN A 49 0.60 -4.35 -10.99
C GLN A 49 -0.54 -4.63 -9.99
N VAL A 50 -1.55 -5.40 -10.38
CA VAL A 50 -2.65 -5.81 -9.49
C VAL A 50 -2.13 -6.70 -8.35
N ASN A 51 -1.29 -7.69 -8.64
CA ASN A 51 -0.68 -8.53 -7.59
C ASN A 51 0.15 -7.69 -6.62
N GLN A 52 0.95 -6.78 -7.16
CA GLN A 52 1.74 -5.86 -6.37
C GLN A 52 0.87 -4.97 -5.47
N TYR A 53 -0.25 -4.46 -5.97
CA TYR A 53 -1.21 -3.69 -5.19
C TYR A 53 -1.81 -4.53 -4.06
N ASN A 54 -2.26 -5.76 -4.33
CA ASN A 54 -2.82 -6.67 -3.34
C ASN A 54 -1.82 -6.98 -2.20
N VAL A 55 -0.57 -7.33 -2.54
CA VAL A 55 0.49 -7.59 -1.55
C VAL A 55 0.76 -6.35 -0.69
N PHE A 56 0.77 -5.16 -1.30
CA PHE A 56 0.98 -3.92 -0.57
C PHE A 56 -0.17 -3.63 0.40
N LEU A 57 -1.41 -3.93 0.01
CA LEU A 57 -2.60 -3.74 0.82
C LEU A 57 -2.62 -4.69 2.02
N GLU A 58 -2.23 -5.96 1.82
CA GLU A 58 -2.04 -6.92 2.91
C GLU A 58 -0.91 -6.51 3.87
N THR A 59 0.19 -6.00 3.32
CA THR A 59 1.33 -5.50 4.11
C THR A 59 0.93 -4.27 4.92
N ALA A 60 0.20 -3.33 4.31
CA ALA A 60 -0.31 -2.15 4.98
C ALA A 60 -1.27 -2.49 6.12
N SER A 61 -2.16 -3.47 5.90
CA SER A 61 -3.06 -4.00 6.94
C SER A 61 -2.26 -4.60 8.09
N THR A 62 -1.23 -5.40 7.79
CA THR A 62 -0.35 -6.01 8.79
C THR A 62 0.38 -4.96 9.61
N ILE A 63 0.94 -3.93 8.97
CA ILE A 63 1.62 -2.85 9.67
C ILE A 63 0.61 -2.05 10.51
N THR A 64 -0.55 -1.69 9.97
CA THR A 64 -1.62 -0.97 10.71
C THR A 64 -2.05 -1.73 11.96
N LYS A 65 -2.15 -3.06 11.87
CA LYS A 65 -2.42 -3.92 13.04
C LYS A 65 -1.28 -3.84 14.06
N ALA A 66 -0.03 -3.99 13.63
CA ALA A 66 1.13 -3.89 14.51
C ALA A 66 1.22 -2.51 15.21
N LEU A 67 0.94 -1.43 14.48
CA LEU A 67 0.84 -0.06 15.00
C LEU A 67 -0.23 0.03 16.11
N THR A 68 -1.42 -0.51 15.84
CA THR A 68 -2.54 -0.51 16.79
C THR A 68 -2.22 -1.31 18.04
N ASP A 69 -1.60 -2.48 17.88
CA ASP A 69 -1.20 -3.34 18.99
C ASP A 69 -0.09 -2.69 19.83
N GLN A 70 0.87 -2.00 19.21
CA GLN A 70 1.88 -1.21 19.93
C GLN A 70 1.26 -0.05 20.71
N ALA A 71 0.32 0.69 20.12
CA ALA A 71 -0.39 1.77 20.82
C ALA A 71 -1.16 1.24 22.04
N LYS A 72 -1.81 0.08 21.91
CA LYS A 72 -2.47 -0.60 23.06
C LYS A 72 -1.46 -1.00 24.14
N GLN A 73 -0.31 -1.57 23.78
CA GLN A 73 0.73 -1.93 24.74
C GLN A 73 1.30 -0.72 25.47
N MET A 74 1.51 0.40 24.78
CA MET A 74 1.95 1.66 25.40
C MET A 74 0.91 2.18 26.40
N ALA A 75 -0.37 2.17 26.01
CA ALA A 75 -1.46 2.57 26.90
C ALA A 75 -1.56 1.68 28.15
N GLN A 76 -1.39 0.36 27.98
CA GLN A 76 -1.37 -0.60 29.10
C GLN A 76 -0.15 -0.46 30.02
N ARG A 77 1.00 -0.04 29.50
CA ARG A 77 2.22 0.20 30.29
C ARG A 77 2.20 1.55 31.03
N SER A 78 1.36 2.49 30.59
CA SER A 78 1.23 3.82 31.18
C SER A 78 0.21 3.89 32.33
N ASN A 79 -0.59 2.83 32.52
CA ASN A 79 -1.49 2.61 33.67
C ASN A 79 -0.87 1.58 34.62
#